data_AF-A0A7R9LXB7-F1
#
_entry.id   AF-A0A7R9LXB7-F1
#
_cell.length_a   1.000
_cell.length_b   1.000
_cell.length_c   1.000
_cell.angle_alpha   90.00
_cell.angle_beta   90.00
_cell.angle_gamma   90.00
#
_symmetry.space_group_name_H-M   'P 1'
#
loop_
_entity.id
_entity.type
_entity.pdbx_description
1 polymer ?
#
loop_
_entity_poly.entity_id
_entity_poly.type
_entity_poly.pdbx_seq_one_letter_code
_entity_poly.pdbx_strand_id
1 'polypeptide(L)'
;MTGVHPIHTGLQNLVLISASPTGLPLDFKLWPQYLKQRHNYATHIVGKWHLGFARKEYTPTYRGFDSHVGYWGGSEYYYNHTHCDINGHCGHDFRHNMDIITNGSGVYSTDYFTDRCLHI
;
A
#
# COMPACT_ATOMS: atom_id res chain seq x y z
N MET A 1 10.87 4.34 -0.76
CA MET A 1 10.11 4.98 -1.86
C MET A 1 10.64 6.35 -2.28
N THR A 2 11.01 7.24 -1.35
CA THR A 2 11.49 8.61 -1.65
C THR A 2 12.99 8.69 -1.93
N GLY A 3 13.79 7.73 -1.42
CA GLY A 3 15.26 7.86 -1.41
C GLY A 3 15.79 8.84 -0.35
N VAL A 4 14.93 9.32 0.55
CA VAL A 4 15.23 10.33 1.57
C VAL A 4 15.03 9.72 2.97
N HIS A 5 15.91 10.05 3.91
CA HIS A 5 15.80 9.59 5.30
C HIS A 5 14.50 10.11 5.97
N PRO A 6 13.76 9.29 6.76
CA PRO A 6 12.46 9.69 7.34
C PRO A 6 12.46 10.94 8.23
N ILE A 7 13.61 11.31 8.80
CA ILE A 7 13.78 12.56 9.57
C ILE A 7 13.50 13.81 8.73
N HIS A 8 13.62 13.72 7.40
CA HIS A 8 13.35 14.81 6.48
C HIS A 8 11.92 14.75 5.90
N THR A 9 11.17 13.68 6.17
CA THR A 9 9.78 13.52 5.68
C THR A 9 8.75 13.76 6.78
N GLY A 10 9.17 14.01 8.02
CA GLY A 10 8.28 14.11 9.17
C GLY A 10 7.70 12.75 9.63
N LEU A 11 8.30 11.62 9.20
CA LEU A 11 7.84 10.26 9.52
C LEU A 11 8.85 9.46 10.35
N GLN A 12 9.69 10.15 11.13
CA GLN A 12 10.73 9.51 11.95
C GLN A 12 10.20 8.80 13.19
N ASN A 13 8.99 9.15 13.65
CA ASN A 13 8.44 8.61 14.89
C ASN A 13 7.54 7.41 14.63
N LEU A 14 8.00 6.21 15.03
CA LEU A 14 7.30 4.94 14.88
C LEU A 14 6.83 4.69 13.42
N VAL A 15 5.63 4.13 13.26
CA VAL A 15 5.00 3.79 11.98
C VAL A 15 3.60 4.38 11.91
N LEU A 16 3.07 4.50 10.69
CA LEU A 16 1.68 4.91 10.46
C LEU A 16 0.74 3.79 10.88
N ILE A 17 -0.15 4.07 11.83
CA ILE A 17 -1.21 3.15 12.22
C ILE A 17 -2.40 3.29 11.28
N SER A 18 -3.31 2.32 11.30
CA SER A 18 -4.42 2.27 10.34
C SER A 18 -5.36 3.47 10.43
N ALA A 19 -5.58 4.00 11.63
CA ALA A 19 -6.38 5.20 11.85
C ALA A 19 -5.60 6.52 11.70
N SER A 20 -4.32 6.50 11.27
CA SER A 20 -3.55 7.73 11.09
C SER A 20 -4.19 8.61 10.00
N PRO A 21 -4.52 9.89 10.29
CA PRO A 21 -5.09 10.81 9.29
C PRO A 21 -4.03 11.36 8.32
N THR A 22 -2.82 10.80 8.35
CA THR A 22 -1.65 11.27 7.61
C THR A 22 -1.05 10.14 6.78
N GLY A 23 -0.08 10.52 5.93
CA GLY A 23 0.69 9.61 5.10
C GLY A 23 1.99 10.28 4.69
N LEU A 24 2.80 9.59 3.89
CA LEU A 24 3.99 10.17 3.29
C LEU A 24 3.62 11.45 2.52
N PRO A 25 4.20 12.62 2.86
CA PRO A 25 3.81 13.89 2.24
C PRO A 25 3.84 13.83 0.71
N LEU A 26 2.90 14.54 0.09
CA LEU A 26 2.59 14.41 -1.34
C LEU A 26 3.57 15.16 -2.24
N ASP A 27 4.33 16.09 -1.68
CA ASP A 27 5.44 16.80 -2.31
C ASP A 27 6.66 15.90 -2.58
N PHE A 28 6.80 14.78 -1.84
CA PHE A 28 7.78 13.76 -2.17
C PHE A 28 7.35 12.93 -3.37
N LYS A 29 8.10 13.13 -4.45
CA LYS A 29 8.03 12.27 -5.63
C LYS A 29 8.62 10.89 -5.33
N LEU A 30 7.92 9.84 -5.72
CA LEU A 30 8.32 8.46 -5.46
C LEU A 30 9.03 7.84 -6.66
N TRP A 31 9.86 6.84 -6.39
CA TRP A 31 10.56 6.04 -7.40
C TRP A 31 9.71 5.63 -8.64
N PRO A 32 8.50 5.05 -8.51
CA PRO A 32 7.68 4.69 -9.67
C PRO A 32 7.31 5.90 -10.55
N GLN A 33 7.10 7.08 -9.96
CA GLN A 33 6.84 8.30 -10.72
C GLN A 33 8.07 8.75 -11.53
N TYR A 34 9.28 8.55 -11.01
CA TYR A 34 10.52 8.80 -11.78
C TYR A 34 10.68 7.82 -12.94
N LEU A 35 10.48 6.52 -12.69
CA LEU A 35 10.57 5.48 -13.72
C LEU A 35 9.59 5.72 -14.87
N LYS A 36 8.32 5.98 -14.53
CA LYS A 36 7.28 6.25 -15.53
C LYS A 36 7.58 7.52 -16.34
N GLN A 37 7.90 8.63 -15.68
CA GLN A 37 8.13 9.89 -16.39
C GLN A 37 9.41 9.92 -17.23
N ARG A 38 10.49 9.26 -16.80
CA ARG A 38 11.79 9.32 -17.51
C ARG A 38 11.95 8.23 -18.56
N HIS A 39 11.31 7.09 -18.35
CA HIS A 39 11.59 5.89 -19.14
C HIS A 39 10.34 5.08 -19.51
N ASN A 40 9.13 5.59 -19.25
CA ASN A 40 7.85 4.95 -19.61
C ASN A 40 7.72 3.51 -19.11
N TYR A 41 8.20 3.23 -17.90
CA TYR A 41 8.04 1.92 -17.27
C TYR A 41 6.57 1.67 -16.93
N ALA A 42 6.13 0.44 -17.12
CA ALA A 42 4.97 -0.12 -16.44
C ALA A 42 5.35 -0.37 -14.97
N THR A 43 4.53 0.12 -14.04
CA THR A 43 4.86 0.18 -12.62
C THR A 43 3.82 -0.54 -11.79
N HIS A 44 4.20 -1.66 -11.19
CA HIS A 44 3.29 -2.51 -10.42
C HIS A 44 3.88 -2.78 -9.04
N ILE A 45 3.04 -2.79 -8.02
CA ILE A 45 3.44 -3.13 -6.64
C ILE A 45 2.51 -4.17 -6.05
N VAL A 46 3.10 -5.13 -5.34
CA VAL A 46 2.42 -6.30 -4.81
C VAL A 46 2.71 -6.40 -3.32
N GLY A 47 1.67 -6.65 -2.52
CA GLY A 47 1.73 -6.75 -1.07
C GLY A 47 1.54 -5.42 -0.34
N LYS A 48 2.38 -5.21 0.68
CA LYS A 48 2.26 -4.13 1.67
C LYS A 48 2.58 -2.74 1.11
N TRP A 49 1.74 -1.76 1.41
CA TRP A 49 2.01 -0.34 1.14
C TRP A 49 2.60 0.42 2.33
N HIS A 50 1.82 0.65 3.39
CA HIS A 50 2.21 1.25 4.67
C HIS A 50 2.82 2.66 4.60
N LEU A 51 2.42 3.48 3.62
CA LEU A 51 2.81 4.89 3.51
C LEU A 51 1.62 5.85 3.65
N GLY A 52 0.53 5.37 4.27
CA GLY A 52 -0.69 6.09 4.53
C GLY A 52 -1.76 5.86 3.46
N PHE A 53 -3.01 5.92 3.89
CA PHE A 53 -4.19 5.67 3.03
C PHE A 53 -5.43 6.44 3.51
N ALA A 54 -5.27 7.46 4.37
CA ALA A 54 -6.36 8.31 4.86
C ALA A 54 -7.09 9.07 3.74
N ARG A 55 -6.45 9.24 2.59
CA ARG A 55 -7.00 9.83 1.37
C ARG A 55 -6.49 9.08 0.15
N LYS A 56 -7.25 9.09 -0.94
CA LYS A 56 -6.89 8.42 -2.20
C LYS A 56 -5.51 8.82 -2.69
N GLU A 57 -5.10 10.08 -2.50
CA GLU A 57 -3.80 10.60 -2.96
C GLU A 57 -2.61 9.92 -2.28
N TYR A 58 -2.81 9.30 -1.12
CA TYR A 58 -1.78 8.55 -0.42
C TYR A 58 -1.65 7.09 -0.88
N THR A 59 -2.62 6.55 -1.63
CA THR A 59 -2.64 5.13 -2.01
C THR A 59 -1.71 4.83 -3.19
N PRO A 60 -1.30 3.57 -3.40
CA PRO A 60 -0.27 3.21 -4.38
C PRO A 60 -0.53 3.71 -5.81
N THR A 61 -1.77 3.57 -6.30
CA THR A 61 -2.14 3.93 -7.67
C THR A 61 -2.18 5.44 -7.92
N TYR A 62 -2.34 6.24 -6.87
CA TYR A 62 -2.20 7.70 -6.93
C TYR A 62 -0.78 8.19 -6.62
N ARG A 63 0.14 7.27 -6.27
CA ARG A 63 1.55 7.55 -5.96
C ARG A 63 2.52 6.99 -6.98
N GLY A 64 2.02 6.71 -8.19
CA GLY A 64 2.83 6.47 -9.38
C GLY A 64 2.82 5.04 -9.88
N PHE A 65 2.15 4.11 -9.20
CA PHE A 65 1.95 2.75 -9.71
C PHE A 65 0.74 2.68 -10.64
N ASP A 66 0.84 1.91 -11.71
CA ASP A 66 -0.25 1.58 -12.61
C ASP A 66 -1.24 0.59 -11.98
N SER A 67 -0.73 -0.35 -11.18
CA SER A 67 -1.57 -1.26 -10.38
C SER A 67 -0.98 -1.60 -9.01
N HIS A 68 -1.87 -1.99 -8.10
CA HIS A 68 -1.54 -2.54 -6.79
C HIS A 68 -2.43 -3.73 -6.45
N VAL A 69 -1.85 -4.76 -5.85
CA VAL A 69 -2.59 -5.81 -5.17
C VAL A 69 -1.96 -6.07 -3.82
N GLY A 70 -2.76 -6.19 -2.76
CA GLY A 70 -2.28 -6.42 -1.40
C GLY A 70 -3.00 -5.55 -0.39
N TYR A 71 -2.31 -5.05 0.62
CA TYR A 71 -2.91 -4.34 1.74
C TYR A 71 -2.23 -2.99 1.99
N TRP A 72 -2.98 -2.03 2.51
CA TRP A 72 -2.49 -0.67 2.65
C TRP A 72 -1.79 -0.39 3.98
N GLY A 73 -2.16 -1.12 5.02
CA GLY A 73 -1.71 -0.99 6.40
C GLY A 73 -0.39 -1.69 6.71
N GLY A 74 -0.12 -1.81 8.00
CA GLY A 74 1.15 -2.33 8.54
C GLY A 74 1.29 -3.84 8.48
N SER A 75 0.18 -4.58 8.50
CA SER A 75 0.13 -6.04 8.45
C SER A 75 -1.28 -6.47 8.09
N GLU A 76 -1.45 -7.76 7.82
CA GLU A 76 -2.76 -8.40 7.74
C GLU A 76 -2.64 -9.85 8.24
N TYR A 77 -3.77 -10.47 8.54
CA TYR A 77 -3.89 -11.90 8.70
C TYR A 77 -4.01 -12.56 7.33
N TYR A 78 -3.16 -13.53 7.05
CA TYR A 78 -2.97 -14.11 5.72
C TYR A 78 -4.17 -14.81 5.06
N TYR A 79 -5.21 -15.15 5.83
CA TYR A 79 -6.36 -15.90 5.31
C TYR A 79 -7.67 -15.09 5.32
N ASN A 80 -7.87 -14.22 6.31
CA ASN A 80 -9.09 -13.40 6.39
C ASN A 80 -8.84 -11.93 5.98
N HIS A 81 -7.57 -11.58 5.73
CA HIS A 81 -7.08 -10.29 5.27
C HIS A 81 -7.57 -9.12 6.13
N THR A 82 -7.73 -9.38 7.42
CA THR A 82 -8.01 -8.36 8.42
C THR A 82 -6.74 -7.89 9.11
N HIS A 83 -6.80 -6.73 9.73
CA HIS A 83 -5.73 -6.15 10.51
C HIS A 83 -6.33 -5.44 11.71
N CYS A 84 -5.67 -5.55 12.86
CA CYS A 84 -5.94 -4.73 14.04
C CYS A 84 -4.68 -3.94 14.38
N ASP A 85 -4.80 -2.61 14.49
CA ASP A 85 -3.67 -1.78 14.92
C ASP A 85 -3.45 -1.84 16.44
N ILE A 86 -2.37 -1.20 16.91
CA ILE A 86 -2.00 -1.18 18.33
C ILE A 86 -3.03 -0.51 19.26
N ASN A 87 -3.96 0.27 18.69
CA ASN A 87 -5.02 0.94 19.43
C ASN A 87 -6.35 0.16 19.36
N GLY A 88 -6.34 -1.04 18.78
CA GLY A 88 -7.51 -1.90 18.66
C GLY A 88 -8.44 -1.55 17.50
N HIS A 89 -8.03 -0.69 16.56
CA HIS A 89 -8.82 -0.47 15.35
C HIS A 89 -8.64 -1.67 14.41
N CYS A 90 -9.70 -2.46 14.27
CA CYS A 90 -9.73 -3.63 13.41
C CYS A 90 -10.50 -3.36 12.12
N GLY A 91 -10.01 -3.88 11.00
CA GLY A 91 -10.69 -3.76 9.71
C GLY A 91 -10.16 -4.74 8.69
N HIS A 92 -10.92 -4.95 7.62
CA HIS A 92 -10.46 -5.69 6.45
C HIS A 92 -9.67 -4.76 5.53
N ASP A 93 -8.47 -5.16 5.12
CA ASP A 93 -7.52 -4.32 4.39
C ASP A 93 -6.93 -5.02 3.16
N PHE A 94 -7.71 -5.85 2.48
CA PHE A 94 -7.29 -6.46 1.21
C PHE A 94 -7.79 -5.66 0.00
N ARG A 95 -6.88 -5.34 -0.92
CA ARG A 95 -7.10 -4.38 -2.00
C ARG A 95 -6.60 -4.89 -3.34
N HIS A 96 -7.35 -4.54 -4.38
CA HIS A 96 -6.87 -4.50 -5.74
C HIS A 96 -7.12 -3.09 -6.26
N ASN A 97 -6.05 -2.33 -6.48
CA ASN A 97 -6.11 -0.90 -6.71
C ASN A 97 -6.91 -0.21 -5.60
N MET A 98 -8.05 0.40 -5.93
CA MET A 98 -8.93 1.05 -4.94
C MET A 98 -10.03 0.13 -4.40
N ASP A 99 -10.25 -1.02 -5.03
CA ASP A 99 -11.34 -1.93 -4.70
C ASP A 99 -10.98 -2.82 -3.52
N ILE A 100 -11.97 -3.10 -2.68
CA ILE A 100 -11.84 -4.01 -1.54
C ILE A 100 -12.10 -5.45 -2.02
N ILE A 101 -11.24 -6.38 -1.64
CA ILE A 101 -11.33 -7.79 -2.05
C ILE A 101 -11.84 -8.65 -0.89
N THR A 102 -13.17 -8.73 -0.77
CA THR A 102 -13.82 -9.56 0.28
C THR A 102 -13.87 -11.05 -0.07
N ASN A 103 -13.88 -11.38 -1.36
CA ASN A 103 -14.00 -12.77 -1.84
C ASN A 103 -12.69 -13.57 -1.73
N GLY A 104 -11.60 -12.94 -1.27
CA GLY A 104 -10.32 -13.61 -1.03
C GLY A 104 -10.23 -14.34 0.32
N SER A 105 -11.27 -14.26 1.16
CA SER A 105 -11.28 -14.93 2.47
C SER A 105 -11.13 -16.45 2.31
N GLY A 106 -10.21 -17.04 3.07
CA GLY A 106 -9.83 -18.45 2.97
C GLY A 106 -8.71 -18.73 1.96
N VAL A 107 -8.33 -17.76 1.12
CA VAL A 107 -7.17 -17.86 0.24
C VAL A 107 -5.96 -17.26 0.95
N TYR A 108 -4.83 -17.96 0.92
CA TYR A 108 -3.58 -17.48 1.49
C TYR A 108 -3.06 -16.27 0.68
N SER A 109 -2.70 -15.16 1.35
CA SER A 109 -2.37 -13.90 0.67
C SER A 109 -1.33 -14.04 -0.44
N THR A 110 -0.25 -14.82 -0.24
CA THR A 110 0.81 -14.95 -1.25
C THR A 110 0.38 -15.75 -2.47
N ASP A 111 -0.57 -16.66 -2.31
CA ASP A 111 -1.12 -17.42 -3.44
C ASP A 111 -1.99 -16.48 -4.29
N TYR A 112 -2.80 -15.65 -3.65
CA TYR A 112 -3.56 -14.59 -4.33
C TYR A 112 -2.64 -13.58 -5.04
N PHE A 113 -1.53 -13.18 -4.40
CA PHE A 113 -0.54 -12.30 -5.03
C PHE A 113 0.06 -12.93 -6.28
N THR A 114 0.41 -14.22 -6.19
CA THR A 114 1.00 -14.98 -7.31
C THR A 114 0.03 -15.09 -8.47
N ASP A 115 -1.22 -15.46 -8.21
CA ASP A 115 -2.30 -15.49 -9.21
C ASP A 115 -2.44 -14.15 -9.93
N ARG A 116 -2.46 -13.04 -9.18
CA ARG A 116 -2.62 -11.71 -9.76
C ARG A 116 -1.42 -11.26 -10.58
N CYS A 117 -0.20 -11.61 -10.17
CA CYS A 117 1.02 -11.31 -10.91
C CYS A 117 1.04 -11.94 -12.31
N LEU A 118 0.33 -13.04 -12.55
CA LEU A 118 0.24 -13.67 -13.88
C LEU A 118 -0.63 -12.90 -14.87
N HIS A 119 -1.35 -11.88 -14.41
CA HIS A 119 -2.32 -11.10 -15.19
C HIS A 119 -1.97 -9.61 -15.28
N ILE A 120 -0.73 -9.25 -14.96
CA ILE A 120 -0.19 -7.87 -15.03
C ILE A 120 0.44 -7.61 -16.40
#